data_AF-A0A6C0LR82-F1
#
_entry.id   AF-A0A6C0LR82-F1
#
_cell.length_a   1.000
_cell.length_b   1.000
_cell.length_c   1.000
_cell.angle_alpha   90.00
_cell.angle_beta   90.00
_cell.angle_gamma   90.00
#
_symmetry.space_group_name_H-M   'P 1'
#
loop_
_entity.id
_entity.type
_entity.pdbx_description
1 polymer ?
#
loop_
_entity_poly.entity_id
_entity_poly.type
_entity_poly.pdbx_seq_one_letter_code
_entity_poly.pdbx_strand_id
1 'polypeptide(L)'
;MTYYLLPRTSFLIHKYIDCISEPTLPEIKYSNSLSSYLYYIKEQLDYHERDWDIFKKYTNPYEYIHSIVPTKKKSIARCKPLSRSYFKMIEILNVFNIHFSNEPIRTFHLAEGPGGFIEALTHKRNNPNDRYVGMTLIDNGDDPNVPAWKKSSDFLMKNPNVFIEKGLDNTGNILSLDNFEYCKSKYGSSMDVITGDGGFDFSFDFNNQEISISKLLFAQICYAIIMQKKDGLFILKLFDCFMEHTVDLLYILSSFYDKVYLIKPQTSRYANSEKYVVCRGFLFDTNEHFYPFIHNAFKKMASTSNYIHRYLNVPLYYYYISKIEEYNAIFGQQQIENIHYTISLIEHKYKQDKIENLIKMNLQKCIQWCVKHNIEYNNNMNLTNIYSIDTVDIPSNYIYEDDVPPQIYEPFIDDLPIPPSTIPTSNCEI
;
A
#
# COMPACT_ATOMS: atom_id res chain seq x y z
N MET A 1 13.76 3.14 5.78
CA MET A 1 12.40 2.59 5.72
C MET A 1 11.90 2.50 7.14
N THR A 2 10.76 3.10 7.43
CA THR A 2 10.21 3.16 8.79
C THR A 2 8.98 2.28 8.86
N TYR A 3 8.94 1.39 9.85
CA TYR A 3 7.76 0.63 10.23
C TYR A 3 7.40 0.97 11.68
N TYR A 4 6.13 0.81 12.04
CA TYR A 4 5.59 1.15 13.36
C TYR A 4 5.01 -0.09 14.00
N LEU A 5 5.45 -0.40 15.21
CA LEU A 5 4.89 -1.50 16.00
C LEU A 5 3.65 -0.99 16.74
N LEU A 6 2.51 -1.65 16.54
CA LEU A 6 1.28 -1.35 17.27
C LEU A 6 1.32 -2.00 18.67
N PRO A 7 0.73 -1.37 19.70
CA PRO A 7 0.61 -1.97 21.02
C PRO A 7 -0.20 -3.26 20.99
N ARG A 8 0.22 -4.27 21.77
CA ARG A 8 -0.60 -5.46 21.99
C ARG A 8 -1.88 -5.11 22.74
N THR A 9 -2.95 -5.86 22.44
CA THR A 9 -4.26 -5.70 23.07
C THR A 9 -4.65 -7.00 23.78
N SER A 10 -5.78 -6.99 24.49
CA SER A 10 -6.24 -8.16 25.27
C SER A 10 -6.51 -9.36 24.36
N PHE A 11 -6.08 -10.57 24.73
CA PHE A 11 -6.39 -11.80 23.99
C PHE A 11 -7.90 -12.17 24.03
N LEU A 12 -8.68 -11.47 24.87
CA LEU A 12 -10.13 -11.65 25.00
C LEU A 12 -10.96 -10.79 24.02
N ILE A 13 -10.31 -10.02 23.14
CA ILE A 13 -11.01 -9.13 22.19
C ILE A 13 -11.96 -9.88 21.26
N HIS A 14 -11.71 -11.16 20.97
CA HIS A 14 -12.62 -11.99 20.19
C HIS A 14 -14.07 -12.01 20.72
N LYS A 15 -14.28 -11.85 22.04
CA LYS A 15 -15.63 -11.82 22.64
C LYS A 15 -16.43 -10.56 22.31
N TYR A 16 -15.74 -9.51 21.87
CA TYR A 16 -16.30 -8.19 21.59
C TYR A 16 -16.34 -7.89 20.08
N ILE A 17 -15.92 -8.83 19.24
CA ILE A 17 -16.02 -8.71 17.79
C ILE A 17 -17.47 -8.79 17.38
N ASP A 18 -17.93 -7.76 16.68
CA ASP A 18 -19.26 -7.67 16.10
C ASP A 18 -19.19 -6.92 14.75
N CYS A 19 -20.32 -6.71 14.09
CA CYS A 19 -20.43 -5.79 12.95
C CYS A 19 -21.58 -4.83 13.23
N ILE A 20 -21.23 -3.58 13.53
CA ILE A 20 -22.20 -2.50 13.84
C ILE A 20 -22.31 -1.62 12.60
N SER A 21 -23.51 -1.54 12.05
CA SER A 21 -23.79 -0.80 10.81
C SER A 21 -25.00 0.11 10.95
N GLU A 22 -24.92 1.31 10.36
CA GLU A 22 -25.96 2.33 10.42
C GLU A 22 -26.27 2.88 9.01
N PRO A 23 -27.47 3.45 8.78
CA PRO A 23 -27.81 4.04 7.48
C PRO A 23 -26.96 5.27 7.10
N THR A 24 -26.33 5.91 8.07
CA THR A 24 -25.48 7.09 7.92
C THR A 24 -24.04 6.73 7.59
N LEU A 25 -23.34 7.61 6.89
CA LEU A 25 -21.91 7.43 6.60
C LEU A 25 -21.09 7.50 7.90
N PRO A 26 -20.06 6.64 8.06
CA PRO A 26 -19.13 6.75 9.16
C PRO A 26 -18.32 8.05 9.05
N GLU A 27 -18.17 8.71 10.19
CA GLU A 27 -17.41 9.95 10.30
C GLU A 27 -15.93 9.69 10.55
N ILE A 28 -15.10 10.67 10.22
CA ILE A 28 -13.71 10.68 10.62
C ILE A 28 -13.64 10.82 12.14
N LYS A 29 -12.96 9.87 12.80
CA LYS A 29 -12.83 9.85 14.26
C LYS A 29 -11.45 10.29 14.73
N TYR A 30 -10.41 9.93 13.98
CA TYR A 30 -9.02 10.09 14.38
C TYR A 30 -8.27 10.98 13.40
N SER A 31 -7.30 11.75 13.91
CA SER A 31 -6.44 12.61 13.07
C SER A 31 -7.20 13.63 12.21
N ASN A 32 -8.27 14.23 12.74
CA ASN A 32 -9.19 15.14 12.02
C ASN A 32 -8.50 16.21 11.16
N SER A 33 -7.55 16.96 11.72
CA SER A 33 -6.86 18.01 10.96
C SER A 33 -6.08 17.42 9.78
N LEU A 34 -5.37 16.32 10.00
CA LEU A 34 -4.59 15.65 8.96
C LEU A 34 -5.49 15.14 7.83
N SER A 35 -6.59 14.48 8.17
CA SER A 35 -7.52 13.96 7.16
C SER A 35 -8.15 15.10 6.35
N SER A 36 -8.48 16.23 6.97
CA SER A 36 -9.00 17.40 6.25
C SER A 36 -8.00 17.93 5.23
N TYR A 37 -6.73 18.13 5.61
CA TYR A 37 -5.70 18.58 4.67
C TYR A 37 -5.43 17.55 3.57
N LEU A 38 -5.43 16.26 3.91
CA LEU A 38 -5.18 15.20 2.94
C LEU A 38 -6.33 15.08 1.92
N TYR A 39 -7.59 15.19 2.35
CA TYR A 39 -8.73 15.16 1.44
C TYR A 39 -8.76 16.40 0.56
N TYR A 40 -8.53 17.58 1.14
CA TYR A 40 -8.44 18.83 0.37
C TYR A 40 -7.38 18.75 -0.74
N ILE A 41 -6.17 18.24 -0.44
CA ILE A 41 -5.11 18.16 -1.45
C ILE A 41 -5.35 17.04 -2.47
N LYS A 42 -6.06 15.96 -2.10
CA LYS A 42 -6.48 14.92 -3.04
C LYS A 42 -7.51 15.47 -4.04
N GLU A 43 -8.45 16.30 -3.60
CA GLU A 43 -9.41 16.97 -4.49
C GLU A 43 -8.72 17.89 -5.51
N GLN A 44 -7.56 18.48 -5.17
CA GLN A 44 -6.80 19.28 -6.12
C GLN A 44 -6.27 18.46 -7.32
N LEU A 45 -6.19 17.13 -7.19
CA LEU A 45 -5.74 16.26 -8.28
C LEU A 45 -6.70 16.26 -9.47
N ASP A 46 -7.98 16.51 -9.24
CA ASP A 46 -9.01 16.50 -10.27
C ASP A 46 -8.77 17.60 -11.33
N TYR A 47 -8.15 18.72 -10.92
CA TYR A 47 -7.77 19.82 -11.83
C TYR A 47 -6.54 19.50 -12.69
N HIS A 48 -5.79 18.44 -12.37
CA HIS A 48 -4.52 18.10 -13.01
C HIS A 48 -4.46 16.65 -13.52
N GLU A 49 -5.61 15.98 -13.70
CA GLU A 49 -5.70 14.54 -13.98
C GLU A 49 -4.77 14.07 -15.12
N ARG A 50 -4.76 14.79 -16.25
CA ARG A 50 -3.96 14.42 -17.44
C ARG A 50 -2.46 14.45 -17.17
N ASP A 51 -1.99 15.46 -16.46
CA ASP A 51 -0.57 15.64 -16.17
C ASP A 51 -0.14 14.80 -14.97
N TRP A 52 -1.03 14.60 -14.00
CA TRP A 52 -0.76 13.83 -12.78
C TRP A 52 -0.17 12.45 -13.08
N ASP A 53 -0.75 11.73 -14.03
CA ASP A 53 -0.33 10.39 -14.42
C ASP A 53 1.11 10.30 -14.94
N ILE A 54 1.59 11.38 -15.54
CA ILE A 54 2.95 11.52 -16.05
C ILE A 54 3.86 11.98 -14.89
N PHE A 55 3.47 13.05 -14.20
CA PHE A 55 4.32 13.73 -13.23
C PHE A 55 4.54 12.93 -11.94
N LYS A 56 3.55 12.14 -11.49
CA LYS A 56 3.70 11.25 -10.33
C LYS A 56 4.79 10.21 -10.52
N LYS A 57 5.16 9.88 -11.77
CA LYS A 57 6.27 8.96 -12.08
C LYS A 57 7.63 9.59 -11.84
N TYR A 58 7.76 10.90 -12.06
CA TYR A 58 9.01 11.64 -11.79
C TYR A 58 9.21 11.88 -10.30
N THR A 59 8.14 12.16 -9.55
CA THR A 59 8.21 12.46 -8.12
C THR A 59 8.21 11.22 -7.23
N ASN A 60 7.77 10.05 -7.74
CA ASN A 60 7.88 8.79 -7.02
C ASN A 60 9.31 8.22 -7.09
N PRO A 61 10.06 8.15 -5.97
CA PRO A 61 11.49 7.84 -6.01
C PRO A 61 11.86 6.43 -6.49
N TYR A 62 10.89 5.51 -6.45
CA TYR A 62 11.09 4.09 -6.76
C TYR A 62 10.26 3.61 -7.96
N GLU A 63 9.71 4.54 -8.76
CA GLU A 63 8.85 4.22 -9.91
C GLU A 63 9.54 3.29 -10.91
N TYR A 64 10.82 3.55 -11.18
CA TYR A 64 11.57 2.88 -12.25
C TYR A 64 12.11 1.49 -11.90
N ILE A 65 11.82 0.97 -10.69
CA ILE A 65 12.06 -0.45 -10.38
C ILE A 65 11.35 -1.32 -11.42
N HIS A 66 10.08 -1.01 -11.71
CA HIS A 66 9.24 -1.80 -12.61
C HIS A 66 8.80 -1.03 -13.87
N SER A 67 8.66 0.30 -13.79
CA SER A 67 8.28 1.12 -14.94
C SER A 67 9.47 1.36 -15.86
N ILE A 68 9.19 1.54 -17.16
CA ILE A 68 10.21 1.90 -18.15
C ILE A 68 10.78 3.27 -17.80
N VAL A 69 12.11 3.38 -17.81
CA VAL A 69 12.82 4.65 -17.59
C VAL A 69 12.61 5.56 -18.81
N PRO A 70 12.26 6.85 -18.63
CA PRO A 70 12.16 7.80 -19.73
C PRO A 70 13.43 7.78 -20.60
N THR A 71 13.27 7.83 -21.92
CA THR A 71 14.36 7.71 -22.94
C THR A 71 15.05 6.34 -23.04
N LYS A 72 14.72 5.37 -22.19
CA LYS A 72 15.25 3.99 -22.24
C LYS A 72 14.15 3.00 -22.62
N LYS A 73 14.55 1.76 -22.93
CA LYS A 73 13.63 0.67 -23.34
C LYS A 73 13.33 -0.35 -22.23
N LYS A 74 13.88 -0.17 -21.02
CA LYS A 74 13.81 -1.14 -19.93
C LYS A 74 13.56 -0.46 -18.58
N SER A 75 13.04 -1.22 -17.62
CA SER A 75 13.00 -0.89 -16.19
C SER A 75 14.35 -1.20 -15.52
N ILE A 76 14.56 -0.73 -14.30
CA ILE A 76 15.78 -1.02 -13.53
C ILE A 76 15.84 -2.50 -13.15
N ALA A 77 14.80 -3.06 -12.54
CA ALA A 77 14.74 -4.48 -12.28
C ALA A 77 14.68 -5.26 -13.61
N ARG A 78 15.42 -6.37 -13.67
CA ARG A 78 15.48 -7.24 -14.83
C ARG A 78 14.28 -8.19 -14.89
N CYS A 79 13.76 -8.61 -13.74
CA CYS A 79 12.58 -9.47 -13.67
C CYS A 79 11.32 -8.71 -14.13
N LYS A 80 10.39 -9.45 -14.73
CA LYS A 80 9.09 -8.95 -15.19
C LYS A 80 7.98 -9.77 -14.53
N PRO A 81 7.68 -9.50 -13.25
CA PRO A 81 6.68 -10.26 -12.52
C PRO A 81 5.26 -10.02 -13.05
N LEU A 82 4.33 -10.88 -12.64
CA LEU A 82 2.89 -10.81 -12.97
C LEU A 82 2.28 -9.45 -12.61
N SER A 83 2.75 -8.85 -11.51
CA SER A 83 2.33 -7.53 -11.07
C SER A 83 3.40 -6.83 -10.25
N ARG A 84 3.17 -5.53 -10.00
CA ARG A 84 4.05 -4.71 -9.13
C ARG A 84 4.04 -5.15 -7.67
N SER A 85 3.01 -5.89 -7.23
CA SER A 85 2.92 -6.34 -5.85
C SER A 85 4.02 -7.33 -5.49
N TYR A 86 4.59 -8.03 -6.48
CA TYR A 86 5.82 -8.81 -6.32
C TYR A 86 6.94 -8.05 -5.58
N PHE A 87 7.25 -6.83 -6.03
CA PHE A 87 8.34 -6.05 -5.44
C PHE A 87 8.03 -5.62 -4.00
N LYS A 88 6.75 -5.34 -3.69
CA LYS A 88 6.30 -5.01 -2.34
C LYS A 88 6.47 -6.20 -1.40
N MET A 89 6.13 -7.39 -1.86
CA MET A 89 6.29 -8.61 -1.06
C MET A 89 7.76 -8.91 -0.79
N ILE A 90 8.63 -8.85 -1.82
CA ILE A 90 10.08 -8.99 -1.65
C ILE A 90 10.62 -7.95 -0.65
N GLU A 91 10.16 -6.71 -0.73
CA GLU A 91 10.56 -5.66 0.20
C GLU A 91 10.17 -5.99 1.64
N ILE A 92 8.90 -6.34 1.87
CA ILE A 92 8.36 -6.65 3.20
C ILE A 92 9.12 -7.84 3.82
N LEU A 93 9.29 -8.93 3.08
CA LEU A 93 10.01 -10.13 3.55
C LEU A 93 11.44 -9.78 3.99
N ASN A 94 12.14 -8.97 3.21
CA ASN A 94 13.51 -8.57 3.50
C ASN A 94 13.58 -7.55 4.65
N VAL A 95 12.68 -6.56 4.73
CA VAL A 95 12.67 -5.54 5.79
C VAL A 95 12.43 -6.16 7.16
N PHE A 96 11.54 -7.15 7.26
CA PHE A 96 11.23 -7.82 8.52
C PHE A 96 12.10 -9.06 8.79
N ASN A 97 13.10 -9.32 7.95
CA ASN A 97 13.96 -10.50 8.01
C ASN A 97 13.13 -11.78 8.19
N ILE A 98 12.11 -11.94 7.34
CA ILE A 98 11.21 -13.09 7.38
C ILE A 98 11.97 -14.26 6.75
N HIS A 99 12.47 -15.13 7.61
CA HIS A 99 13.13 -16.37 7.24
C HIS A 99 12.18 -17.53 7.49
N PHE A 100 12.00 -18.35 6.45
CA PHE A 100 11.24 -19.59 6.54
C PHE A 100 12.22 -20.75 6.76
N SER A 101 11.84 -21.73 7.56
CA SER A 101 12.57 -22.99 7.71
C SER A 101 12.66 -23.73 6.37
N ASN A 102 13.59 -24.67 6.22
CA ASN A 102 13.66 -25.51 5.01
C ASN A 102 12.47 -26.48 4.86
N GLU A 103 11.71 -26.68 5.94
CA GLU A 103 10.48 -27.48 5.91
C GLU A 103 9.44 -26.91 4.92
N PRO A 104 8.64 -27.77 4.28
CA PRO A 104 7.55 -27.34 3.41
C PRO A 104 6.55 -26.45 4.16
N ILE A 105 6.12 -25.35 3.52
CA ILE A 105 5.11 -24.44 4.06
C ILE A 105 3.82 -24.50 3.24
N ARG A 106 2.71 -24.13 3.88
CA ARG A 106 1.42 -23.89 3.23
C ARG A 106 1.07 -22.42 3.31
N THR A 107 0.75 -21.81 2.17
CA THR A 107 0.37 -20.41 2.11
C THR A 107 -1.02 -20.21 1.50
N PHE A 108 -1.70 -19.15 1.92
CA PHE A 108 -3.01 -18.76 1.39
C PHE A 108 -3.05 -17.27 1.02
N HIS A 109 -3.54 -16.96 -0.18
CA HIS A 109 -3.46 -15.64 -0.79
C HIS A 109 -4.86 -15.14 -1.16
N LEU A 110 -5.36 -14.14 -0.44
CA LEU A 110 -6.74 -13.65 -0.47
C LEU A 110 -6.88 -12.42 -1.37
N ALA A 111 -7.75 -12.52 -2.38
CA ALA A 111 -8.08 -11.44 -3.31
C ALA A 111 -6.86 -10.86 -4.07
N GLU A 112 -5.88 -11.70 -4.41
CA GLU A 112 -4.58 -11.24 -4.94
C GLU A 112 -4.38 -11.48 -6.44
N GLY A 113 -5.43 -11.71 -7.23
CA GLY A 113 -5.30 -11.87 -8.69
C GLY A 113 -4.53 -10.69 -9.32
N PRO A 114 -3.48 -10.89 -10.12
CA PRO A 114 -3.03 -12.14 -10.77
C PRO A 114 -1.99 -12.97 -9.99
N GLY A 115 -1.63 -12.62 -8.75
CA GLY A 115 -0.76 -13.45 -7.90
C GLY A 115 0.67 -12.97 -7.73
N GLY A 116 0.94 -11.65 -7.79
CA GLY A 116 2.30 -11.12 -7.64
C GLY A 116 2.96 -11.48 -6.29
N PHE A 117 2.18 -11.57 -5.21
CA PHE A 117 2.66 -12.03 -3.89
C PHE A 117 2.98 -13.54 -3.88
N ILE A 118 2.17 -14.35 -4.56
CA ILE A 118 2.43 -15.79 -4.76
C ILE A 118 3.76 -15.96 -5.49
N GLU A 119 3.92 -15.28 -6.62
CA GLU A 119 5.16 -15.32 -7.42
C GLU A 119 6.39 -14.91 -6.60
N ALA A 120 6.27 -13.88 -5.77
CA ALA A 120 7.35 -13.44 -4.89
C ALA A 120 7.73 -14.50 -3.85
N LEU A 121 6.75 -15.14 -3.20
CA LEU A 121 7.03 -16.22 -2.24
C LEU A 121 7.61 -17.45 -2.93
N THR A 122 7.01 -17.90 -4.04
CA THR A 122 7.52 -19.04 -4.81
C THR A 122 8.97 -18.81 -5.24
N HIS A 123 9.30 -17.60 -5.71
CA HIS A 123 10.68 -17.24 -6.05
C HIS A 123 11.61 -17.22 -4.83
N LYS A 124 11.19 -16.62 -3.71
CA LYS A 124 12.02 -16.49 -2.51
C LYS A 124 12.28 -17.83 -1.83
N ARG A 125 11.27 -18.72 -1.81
CA ARG A 125 11.33 -20.04 -1.20
C ARG A 125 12.02 -21.06 -2.08
N ASN A 126 11.76 -21.02 -3.40
CA ASN A 126 12.28 -21.95 -4.39
C ASN A 126 12.21 -23.42 -3.94
N ASN A 127 11.08 -23.82 -3.36
CA ASN A 127 10.86 -25.15 -2.82
C ASN A 127 9.63 -25.79 -3.49
N PRO A 128 9.79 -26.85 -4.28
CA PRO A 128 8.69 -27.51 -4.99
C PRO A 128 7.70 -28.23 -4.06
N ASN A 129 8.10 -28.50 -2.81
CA ASN A 129 7.24 -29.17 -1.81
C ASN A 129 6.33 -28.18 -1.07
N ASP A 130 6.59 -26.87 -1.16
CA ASP A 130 5.67 -25.86 -0.62
C ASP A 130 4.34 -25.91 -1.38
N ARG A 131 3.25 -25.52 -0.71
CA ARG A 131 1.92 -25.44 -1.30
C ARG A 131 1.40 -24.00 -1.22
N TYR A 132 1.15 -23.40 -2.37
CA TYR A 132 0.63 -22.03 -2.47
C TYR A 132 -0.83 -22.07 -2.93
N VAL A 133 -1.76 -21.50 -2.17
CA VAL A 133 -3.18 -21.47 -2.53
C VAL A 133 -3.61 -20.02 -2.76
N GLY A 134 -4.13 -19.70 -3.94
CA GLY A 134 -4.70 -18.40 -4.28
C GLY A 134 -6.21 -18.45 -4.42
N MET A 135 -6.91 -17.47 -3.86
CA MET A 135 -8.35 -17.29 -4.00
C MET A 135 -8.63 -15.83 -4.39
N THR A 136 -9.28 -15.62 -5.52
CA THR A 136 -9.70 -14.30 -6.02
C THR A 136 -10.99 -14.48 -6.82
N LEU A 137 -11.70 -13.38 -7.08
CA LEU A 137 -12.89 -13.39 -7.94
C LEU A 137 -12.60 -14.05 -9.29
N ILE A 138 -13.48 -14.96 -9.69
CA ILE A 138 -13.42 -15.61 -11.00
C ILE A 138 -14.21 -14.75 -11.99
N ASP A 139 -13.48 -14.12 -12.91
CA ASP A 139 -14.08 -13.37 -14.01
C ASP A 139 -14.47 -14.30 -15.16
N ASN A 140 -15.77 -14.51 -15.32
CA ASN A 140 -16.36 -15.26 -16.43
C ASN A 140 -16.69 -14.39 -17.65
N GLY A 141 -16.54 -13.06 -17.56
CA GLY A 141 -17.08 -12.09 -18.53
C GLY A 141 -16.04 -11.31 -19.35
N ASP A 142 -14.75 -11.60 -19.23
CA ASP A 142 -13.68 -10.84 -19.90
C ASP A 142 -13.63 -9.35 -19.53
N ASP A 143 -14.03 -9.03 -18.30
CA ASP A 143 -13.87 -7.68 -17.76
C ASP A 143 -12.40 -7.44 -17.35
N PRO A 144 -11.67 -6.54 -18.04
CA PRO A 144 -10.27 -6.27 -17.72
C PRO A 144 -10.08 -5.64 -16.32
N ASN A 145 -11.14 -5.14 -15.69
CA ASN A 145 -11.11 -4.49 -14.38
C ASN A 145 -11.23 -5.48 -13.22
N VAL A 146 -11.63 -6.73 -13.46
CA VAL A 146 -11.75 -7.74 -12.41
C VAL A 146 -10.38 -8.42 -12.20
N PRO A 147 -9.80 -8.33 -10.99
CA PRO A 147 -8.52 -8.99 -10.69
C PRO A 147 -8.65 -10.52 -10.78
N ALA A 148 -8.15 -11.09 -11.87
CA ALA A 148 -8.29 -12.51 -12.20
C ALA A 148 -6.95 -13.17 -12.57
N TRP A 149 -6.96 -14.50 -12.65
CA TRP A 149 -5.78 -15.32 -12.97
C TRP A 149 -5.34 -15.28 -14.44
N LYS A 150 -6.00 -14.48 -15.29
CA LYS A 150 -5.82 -14.48 -16.75
C LYS A 150 -4.38 -14.25 -17.20
N LYS A 151 -3.63 -13.41 -16.47
CA LYS A 151 -2.22 -13.09 -16.76
C LYS A 151 -1.23 -14.12 -16.22
N SER A 152 -1.71 -15.22 -15.63
CA SER A 152 -0.90 -16.13 -14.80
C SER A 152 -0.75 -17.54 -15.41
N SER A 153 -1.25 -17.79 -16.63
CA SER A 153 -1.21 -19.14 -17.25
C SER A 153 0.19 -19.74 -17.28
N ASP A 154 1.17 -18.99 -17.77
CA ASP A 154 2.56 -19.44 -17.88
C ASP A 154 3.19 -19.65 -16.49
N PHE A 155 2.81 -18.80 -15.52
CA PHE A 155 3.28 -18.92 -14.15
C PHE A 155 2.73 -20.18 -13.48
N LEU A 156 1.42 -20.44 -13.61
CA LEU A 156 0.76 -21.63 -13.06
C LEU A 156 1.29 -22.92 -13.70
N MET A 157 1.54 -22.92 -15.01
CA MET A 157 2.16 -24.06 -15.70
C MET A 157 3.56 -24.37 -15.18
N LYS A 158 4.36 -23.34 -14.88
CA LYS A 158 5.74 -23.50 -14.36
C LYS A 158 5.78 -23.86 -12.88
N ASN A 159 4.71 -23.58 -12.14
CA ASN A 159 4.65 -23.78 -10.69
C ASN A 159 3.43 -24.67 -10.34
N PRO A 160 3.53 -26.00 -10.55
CA PRO A 160 2.40 -26.92 -10.35
C PRO A 160 1.97 -27.05 -8.87
N ASN A 161 2.75 -26.51 -7.95
CA ASN A 161 2.44 -26.41 -6.54
C ASN A 161 1.66 -25.14 -6.15
N VAL A 162 1.25 -24.34 -7.14
CA VAL A 162 0.31 -23.22 -6.98
C VAL A 162 -1.10 -23.69 -7.36
N PHE A 163 -2.04 -23.56 -6.43
CA PHE A 163 -3.42 -24.01 -6.56
C PHE A 163 -4.38 -22.83 -6.53
N ILE A 164 -5.40 -22.85 -7.38
CA ILE A 164 -6.48 -21.87 -7.36
C ILE A 164 -7.69 -22.44 -6.62
N GLU A 165 -8.07 -21.80 -5.52
CA GLU A 165 -9.28 -22.10 -4.77
C GLU A 165 -10.43 -21.21 -5.24
N LYS A 166 -11.58 -21.81 -5.52
CA LYS A 166 -12.78 -21.09 -6.00
C LYS A 166 -13.86 -20.99 -4.94
N GLY A 167 -13.67 -21.60 -3.77
CA GLY A 167 -14.70 -21.68 -2.73
C GLY A 167 -15.79 -22.69 -3.07
N LEU A 168 -16.80 -22.77 -2.21
CA LEU A 168 -17.94 -23.68 -2.37
C LEU A 168 -18.81 -23.28 -3.56
N ASP A 169 -19.04 -21.98 -3.73
CA ASP A 169 -19.90 -21.44 -4.79
C ASP A 169 -19.18 -21.29 -6.15
N ASN A 170 -17.89 -21.65 -6.21
CA ASN A 170 -17.02 -21.55 -7.37
C ASN A 170 -16.76 -20.11 -7.89
N THR A 171 -17.12 -19.07 -7.14
CA THR A 171 -16.94 -17.66 -7.56
C THR A 171 -15.62 -17.06 -7.11
N GLY A 172 -14.95 -17.65 -6.12
CA GLY A 172 -13.80 -17.06 -5.45
C GLY A 172 -14.11 -15.79 -4.64
N ASN A 173 -15.40 -15.48 -4.42
CA ASN A 173 -15.83 -14.32 -3.66
C ASN A 173 -15.58 -14.52 -2.15
N ILE A 174 -14.62 -13.79 -1.59
CA ILE A 174 -14.29 -13.88 -0.17
C ILE A 174 -15.32 -13.19 0.74
N LEU A 175 -16.31 -12.48 0.20
CA LEU A 175 -17.43 -11.92 0.98
C LEU A 175 -18.59 -12.93 1.14
N SER A 176 -18.54 -14.06 0.44
CA SER A 176 -19.53 -15.14 0.55
C SER A 176 -19.36 -15.90 1.87
N LEU A 177 -20.45 -16.02 2.65
CA LEU A 177 -20.47 -16.77 3.91
C LEU A 177 -20.19 -18.26 3.66
N ASP A 178 -20.77 -18.83 2.61
CA ASP A 178 -20.59 -20.24 2.23
C ASP A 178 -19.11 -20.54 1.90
N ASN A 179 -18.44 -19.64 1.19
CA ASN A 179 -17.02 -19.75 0.90
C ASN A 179 -16.16 -19.65 2.17
N PHE A 180 -16.57 -18.82 3.13
CA PHE A 180 -15.86 -18.65 4.40
C PHE A 180 -15.95 -19.92 5.25
N GLU A 181 -17.15 -20.50 5.39
CA GLU A 181 -17.38 -21.75 6.12
C GLU A 181 -16.65 -22.94 5.47
N TYR A 182 -16.65 -23.00 4.14
CA TYR A 182 -15.90 -24.01 3.39
C TYR A 182 -14.39 -23.88 3.63
N CYS A 183 -13.84 -22.65 3.56
CA CYS A 183 -12.42 -22.43 3.81
C CYS A 183 -12.04 -22.73 5.27
N LYS A 184 -12.90 -22.42 6.25
CA LYS A 184 -12.70 -22.85 7.64
C LYS A 184 -12.55 -24.36 7.75
N SER A 185 -13.45 -25.09 7.10
CA SER A 185 -13.50 -26.56 7.16
C SER A 185 -12.29 -27.20 6.47
N LYS A 186 -11.83 -26.63 5.35
CA LYS A 186 -10.73 -27.18 4.55
C LYS A 186 -9.33 -26.77 5.02
N TYR A 187 -9.19 -25.56 5.56
CA TYR A 187 -7.90 -24.92 5.79
C TYR A 187 -7.71 -24.36 7.21
N GLY A 188 -8.67 -24.58 8.12
CA GLY A 188 -8.63 -24.06 9.48
C GLY A 188 -7.32 -24.38 10.22
N SER A 189 -6.74 -23.38 10.87
CA SER A 189 -5.53 -23.48 11.72
C SER A 189 -4.32 -24.16 11.05
N SER A 190 -4.15 -24.01 9.73
CA SER A 190 -3.23 -24.85 8.94
C SER A 190 -2.18 -24.07 8.11
N MET A 191 -2.40 -22.79 7.86
CA MET A 191 -1.57 -21.98 6.96
C MET A 191 -0.41 -21.31 7.71
N ASP A 192 0.80 -21.49 7.23
CA ASP A 192 2.01 -20.88 7.79
C ASP A 192 2.09 -19.38 7.42
N VAL A 193 1.67 -19.05 6.20
CA VAL A 193 1.62 -17.66 5.70
C VAL A 193 0.26 -17.39 5.08
N ILE A 194 -0.36 -16.28 5.47
CA ILE A 194 -1.53 -15.76 4.78
C ILE A 194 -1.20 -14.36 4.29
N THR A 195 -1.66 -14.02 3.09
CA THR A 195 -1.59 -12.65 2.59
C THR A 195 -2.93 -12.20 2.04
N GLY A 196 -3.18 -10.89 2.11
CA GLY A 196 -4.31 -10.24 1.47
C GLY A 196 -3.88 -8.94 0.81
N ASP A 197 -3.91 -8.88 -0.52
CA ASP A 197 -3.58 -7.70 -1.34
C ASP A 197 -4.82 -7.17 -2.08
N GLY A 198 -6.01 -7.52 -1.59
CA GLY A 198 -7.29 -7.13 -2.18
C GLY A 198 -7.52 -5.62 -2.18
N GLY A 199 -8.07 -5.11 -3.28
CA GLY A 199 -8.47 -3.72 -3.44
C GLY A 199 -9.41 -3.55 -4.63
N PHE A 200 -10.24 -2.52 -4.59
CA PHE A 200 -11.05 -2.09 -5.74
C PHE A 200 -10.34 -0.98 -6.52
N ASP A 201 -10.79 -0.71 -7.74
CA ASP A 201 -10.36 0.50 -8.44
C ASP A 201 -11.09 1.70 -7.82
N PHE A 202 -10.32 2.57 -7.16
CA PHE A 202 -10.83 3.76 -6.46
C PHE A 202 -10.52 5.05 -7.23
N SER A 203 -10.16 4.95 -8.51
CA SER A 203 -9.68 6.10 -9.29
C SER A 203 -10.68 7.26 -9.37
N PHE A 204 -11.96 7.02 -9.08
CA PHE A 204 -13.03 8.02 -9.09
C PHE A 204 -13.51 8.46 -7.70
N ASP A 205 -13.05 7.82 -6.61
CA ASP A 205 -13.50 8.16 -5.25
C ASP A 205 -12.45 7.78 -4.18
N PHE A 206 -11.37 8.56 -4.13
CA PHE A 206 -10.30 8.35 -3.15
C PHE A 206 -10.73 8.69 -1.71
N ASN A 207 -11.74 9.55 -1.53
CA ASN A 207 -12.18 10.03 -0.23
C ASN A 207 -13.09 9.02 0.48
N ASN A 208 -13.90 8.25 -0.26
CA ASN A 208 -14.71 7.15 0.30
C ASN A 208 -14.03 5.78 0.22
N GLN A 209 -12.73 5.73 -0.10
CA GLN A 209 -11.96 4.49 -0.18
C GLN A 209 -12.00 3.70 1.14
N GLU A 210 -11.84 4.37 2.29
CA GLU A 210 -11.81 3.73 3.62
C GLU A 210 -13.16 3.08 3.97
N ILE A 211 -14.27 3.70 3.54
CA ILE A 211 -15.63 3.17 3.71
C ILE A 211 -15.83 1.95 2.81
N SER A 212 -15.51 2.11 1.53
CA SER A 212 -15.79 1.12 0.48
C SER A 212 -15.03 -0.19 0.67
N ILE A 213 -13.80 -0.13 1.17
CA ILE A 213 -12.94 -1.32 1.36
C ILE A 213 -13.24 -2.07 2.67
N SER A 214 -13.99 -1.48 3.61
CA SER A 214 -14.17 -1.99 4.98
C SER A 214 -14.57 -3.47 5.03
N LYS A 215 -15.57 -3.87 4.23
CA LYS A 215 -16.02 -5.27 4.14
C LYS A 215 -14.93 -6.23 3.66
N LEU A 216 -14.15 -5.80 2.66
CA LEU A 216 -13.07 -6.62 2.09
C LEU A 216 -11.92 -6.78 3.08
N LEU A 217 -11.55 -5.73 3.82
CA LEU A 217 -10.53 -5.82 4.86
C LEU A 217 -10.96 -6.77 5.97
N PHE A 218 -12.19 -6.62 6.47
CA PHE A 218 -12.70 -7.50 7.51
C PHE A 218 -12.77 -8.95 7.05
N ALA A 219 -13.25 -9.22 5.84
CA ALA A 219 -13.26 -10.56 5.28
C ALA A 219 -11.85 -11.17 5.22
N GLN A 220 -10.86 -10.44 4.68
CA GLN A 220 -9.47 -10.93 4.63
C GLN A 220 -8.92 -11.26 6.04
N ILE A 221 -9.24 -10.43 7.04
CA ILE A 221 -8.86 -10.66 8.44
C ILE A 221 -9.55 -11.90 9.02
N CYS A 222 -10.85 -12.07 8.80
CA CYS A 222 -11.60 -13.24 9.24
C CYS A 222 -11.02 -14.52 8.66
N TYR A 223 -10.79 -14.56 7.34
CA TYR A 223 -10.16 -15.70 6.67
C TYR A 223 -8.76 -15.97 7.26
N ALA A 224 -7.95 -14.93 7.43
CA ALA A 224 -6.62 -15.06 8.02
C ALA A 224 -6.70 -15.69 9.41
N ILE A 225 -7.41 -15.07 10.35
CA ILE A 225 -7.53 -15.53 11.74
C ILE A 225 -8.06 -16.97 11.84
N ILE A 226 -8.99 -17.38 10.97
CA ILE A 226 -9.55 -18.73 10.98
C ILE A 226 -8.57 -19.77 10.40
N MET A 227 -7.85 -19.44 9.34
CA MET A 227 -6.98 -20.41 8.64
C MET A 227 -5.53 -20.42 9.16
N GLN A 228 -5.10 -19.40 9.90
CA GLN A 228 -3.72 -19.23 10.34
C GLN A 228 -3.31 -20.31 11.35
N LYS A 229 -2.18 -20.96 11.07
CA LYS A 229 -1.49 -21.83 12.03
C LYS A 229 -0.80 -20.98 13.10
N LYS A 230 -0.68 -21.52 14.32
CA LYS A 230 0.13 -20.91 15.39
C LYS A 230 1.53 -20.53 14.90
N ASP A 231 2.01 -19.41 15.42
CA ASP A 231 3.26 -18.74 15.04
C ASP A 231 3.30 -18.21 13.60
N GLY A 232 2.19 -18.31 12.87
CA GLY A 232 2.07 -17.91 11.48
C GLY A 232 2.23 -16.42 11.21
N LEU A 233 2.41 -16.10 9.93
CA LEU A 233 2.59 -14.76 9.38
C LEU A 233 1.36 -14.35 8.58
N PHE A 234 0.85 -13.14 8.85
CA PHE A 234 -0.20 -12.52 8.04
C PHE A 234 0.25 -11.16 7.51
N ILE A 235 0.11 -10.93 6.20
CA ILE A 235 0.41 -9.62 5.56
C ILE A 235 -0.84 -9.12 4.87
N LEU A 236 -1.31 -7.92 5.24
CA LEU A 236 -2.55 -7.36 4.72
C LEU A 236 -2.32 -5.97 4.14
N LYS A 237 -2.81 -5.72 2.93
CA LYS A 237 -2.92 -4.39 2.37
C LYS A 237 -3.98 -3.57 3.11
N LEU A 238 -3.63 -2.34 3.43
CA LEU A 238 -4.48 -1.38 4.12
C LEU A 238 -4.40 -0.02 3.41
N PHE A 239 -5.33 0.87 3.72
CA PHE A 239 -5.36 2.23 3.22
C PHE A 239 -5.26 3.25 4.36
N ASP A 240 -6.09 4.31 4.31
CA ASP A 240 -6.23 5.28 5.40
C ASP A 240 -6.84 4.63 6.65
N CYS A 241 -6.61 5.23 7.82
CA CYS A 241 -7.03 4.72 9.13
C CYS A 241 -7.58 5.87 9.99
N PHE A 242 -8.59 6.56 9.47
CA PHE A 242 -9.20 7.71 10.13
C PHE A 242 -10.54 7.36 10.79
N MET A 243 -11.17 6.27 10.38
CA MET A 243 -12.49 5.84 10.84
C MET A 243 -12.40 4.65 11.81
N GLU A 244 -13.43 4.51 12.65
CA GLU A 244 -13.41 3.54 13.74
C GLU A 244 -13.37 2.09 13.26
N HIS A 245 -14.08 1.74 12.19
CA HIS A 245 -14.07 0.39 11.66
C HIS A 245 -12.65 -0.05 11.27
N THR A 246 -11.85 0.81 10.64
CA THR A 246 -10.48 0.45 10.25
C THR A 246 -9.56 0.27 11.45
N VAL A 247 -9.70 1.15 12.46
CA VAL A 247 -8.89 1.05 13.69
C VAL A 247 -9.29 -0.17 14.51
N ASP A 248 -10.57 -0.55 14.53
CA ASP A 248 -11.05 -1.79 15.12
C ASP A 248 -10.38 -3.02 14.49
N LEU A 249 -10.24 -3.04 13.17
CA LEU A 249 -9.56 -4.14 12.46
C LEU A 249 -8.10 -4.29 12.91
N LEU A 250 -7.37 -3.19 13.03
CA LEU A 250 -5.99 -3.22 13.56
C LEU A 250 -5.95 -3.68 15.02
N TYR A 251 -6.91 -3.22 15.83
CA TYR A 251 -7.00 -3.58 17.24
C TYR A 251 -7.31 -5.06 17.44
N ILE A 252 -8.16 -5.63 16.59
CA ILE A 252 -8.41 -7.07 16.48
C ILE A 252 -7.10 -7.78 16.16
N LEU A 253 -6.39 -7.41 15.08
CA LEU A 253 -5.12 -8.05 14.73
C LEU A 253 -4.10 -8.02 15.89
N SER A 254 -4.03 -6.91 16.63
CA SER A 254 -3.14 -6.76 17.80
C SER A 254 -3.50 -7.65 19.01
N SER A 255 -4.68 -8.29 18.99
CA SER A 255 -5.09 -9.31 19.97
C SER A 255 -4.80 -10.75 19.53
N PHE A 256 -4.57 -10.98 18.23
CA PHE A 256 -4.40 -12.31 17.63
C PHE A 256 -2.94 -12.65 17.29
N TYR A 257 -2.06 -11.66 17.20
CA TYR A 257 -0.66 -11.83 16.84
C TYR A 257 0.26 -11.22 17.90
N ASP A 258 1.45 -11.79 18.09
CA ASP A 258 2.45 -11.28 19.04
C ASP A 258 2.95 -9.89 18.65
N LYS A 259 3.20 -9.65 17.36
CA LYS A 259 3.65 -8.36 16.85
C LYS A 259 2.89 -7.95 15.60
N VAL A 260 2.37 -6.73 15.60
CA VAL A 260 1.64 -6.15 14.47
C VAL A 260 2.34 -4.86 14.05
N TYR A 261 2.81 -4.82 12.82
CA TYR A 261 3.53 -3.68 12.27
C TYR A 261 2.75 -3.00 11.16
N LEU A 262 2.83 -1.68 11.09
CA LEU A 262 2.41 -0.90 9.93
C LEU A 262 3.65 -0.46 9.14
N ILE A 263 3.61 -0.67 7.82
CA ILE A 263 4.68 -0.30 6.90
C ILE A 263 4.10 0.26 5.59
N LYS A 264 4.78 1.25 5.01
CA LYS A 264 4.59 1.66 3.63
C LYS A 264 5.85 1.30 2.82
N PRO A 265 5.86 0.18 2.06
CA PRO A 265 6.99 -0.19 1.20
C PRO A 265 7.39 0.95 0.25
N GLN A 266 8.67 1.08 -0.07
CA GLN A 266 9.23 2.07 -1.00
C GLN A 266 8.67 1.84 -2.41
N THR A 267 8.38 0.58 -2.71
CA THR A 267 7.69 0.12 -3.90
C THR A 267 6.18 0.46 -3.94
N SER A 268 5.60 1.00 -2.86
CA SER A 268 4.28 1.62 -2.84
C SER A 268 4.40 3.15 -2.99
N ARG A 269 3.61 3.74 -3.90
CA ARG A 269 3.76 5.16 -4.27
C ARG A 269 3.48 6.08 -3.08
N TYR A 270 4.28 7.13 -2.91
CA TYR A 270 4.17 8.03 -1.75
C TYR A 270 2.87 8.85 -1.75
N ALA A 271 2.35 9.22 -2.92
CA ALA A 271 1.09 9.95 -3.04
C ALA A 271 -0.18 9.12 -2.74
N ASN A 272 -0.09 7.79 -2.63
CA ASN A 272 -1.26 6.96 -2.38
C ASN A 272 -1.40 6.57 -0.90
N SER A 273 -2.61 6.19 -0.52
CA SER A 273 -2.93 5.74 0.83
C SER A 273 -2.58 4.27 1.08
N GLU A 274 -2.08 3.54 0.07
CA GLU A 274 -1.74 2.12 0.21
C GLU A 274 -0.57 1.92 1.18
N LYS A 275 -0.79 1.04 2.16
CA LYS A 275 0.10 0.65 3.24
C LYS A 275 -0.11 -0.85 3.51
N TYR A 276 0.70 -1.44 4.37
CA TYR A 276 0.60 -2.86 4.72
C TYR A 276 0.70 -3.06 6.23
N VAL A 277 -0.11 -3.99 6.74
CA VAL A 277 -0.01 -4.55 8.08
C VAL A 277 0.79 -5.85 7.98
N VAL A 278 1.77 -6.03 8.86
CA VAL A 278 2.57 -7.26 8.96
C VAL A 278 2.39 -7.82 10.37
N CYS A 279 1.67 -8.92 10.47
CA CYS A 279 1.35 -9.59 11.74
C CYS A 279 2.20 -10.85 11.88
N ARG A 280 2.94 -10.97 12.99
CA ARG A 280 3.86 -12.08 13.26
C ARG A 280 3.47 -12.80 14.54
N GLY A 281 3.58 -14.12 14.52
CA GLY A 281 3.42 -14.94 15.71
C GLY A 281 1.95 -15.06 16.09
N PHE A 282 1.13 -15.69 15.23
CA PHE A 282 -0.26 -15.96 15.56
C PHE A 282 -0.38 -16.76 16.86
N LEU A 283 -1.21 -16.29 17.80
CA LEU A 283 -1.15 -16.71 19.19
C LEU A 283 -1.87 -18.03 19.49
N PHE A 284 -2.78 -18.48 18.62
CA PHE A 284 -3.71 -19.56 18.92
C PHE A 284 -3.39 -20.84 18.14
N ASP A 285 -3.51 -21.99 18.82
CA ASP A 285 -3.34 -23.32 18.21
C ASP A 285 -4.55 -23.73 17.37
N THR A 286 -5.76 -23.31 17.76
CA THR A 286 -7.02 -23.67 17.09
C THR A 286 -7.96 -22.48 17.01
N ASN A 287 -8.84 -22.50 16.00
CA ASN A 287 -9.84 -21.45 15.78
C ASN A 287 -11.16 -21.62 16.53
N GLU A 288 -11.39 -22.78 17.16
CA GLU A 288 -12.69 -23.16 17.72
C GLU A 288 -13.21 -22.19 18.79
N HIS A 289 -12.32 -21.61 19.60
CA HIS A 289 -12.70 -20.72 20.70
C HIS A 289 -13.25 -19.36 20.24
N PHE A 290 -12.77 -18.85 19.11
CA PHE A 290 -13.16 -17.53 18.59
C PHE A 290 -14.00 -17.61 17.31
N TYR A 291 -14.06 -18.77 16.65
CA TYR A 291 -14.84 -18.96 15.43
C TYR A 291 -16.31 -18.52 15.57
N PRO A 292 -17.06 -18.84 16.64
CA PRO A 292 -18.46 -18.42 16.75
C PRO A 292 -18.65 -16.89 16.71
N PHE A 293 -17.72 -16.13 17.31
CA PHE A 293 -17.78 -14.66 17.32
C PHE A 293 -17.45 -14.09 15.94
N ILE A 294 -16.37 -14.58 15.33
CA ILE A 294 -15.95 -14.18 13.97
C ILE A 294 -17.04 -14.51 12.95
N HIS A 295 -17.63 -15.70 13.03
CA HIS A 295 -18.69 -16.16 12.14
C HIS A 295 -19.94 -15.29 12.25
N ASN A 296 -20.39 -14.98 13.47
CA ASN A 296 -21.55 -14.12 13.67
C ASN A 296 -21.31 -12.70 13.11
N ALA A 297 -20.14 -12.10 13.38
CA ALA A 297 -19.79 -10.80 12.85
C ALA A 297 -19.66 -10.81 11.31
N PHE A 298 -19.06 -11.85 10.73
CA PHE A 298 -18.98 -12.04 9.28
C PHE A 298 -20.36 -12.15 8.65
N LYS A 299 -21.25 -12.96 9.22
CA LYS A 299 -22.64 -13.09 8.76
C LYS A 299 -23.37 -11.75 8.75
N LYS A 300 -23.26 -10.96 9.82
CA LYS A 300 -23.83 -9.60 9.89
C LYS A 300 -23.26 -8.70 8.79
N MET A 301 -21.93 -8.67 8.62
CA MET A 301 -21.24 -7.89 7.58
C MET A 301 -21.69 -8.27 6.16
N ALA A 302 -21.82 -9.57 5.89
CA ALA A 302 -22.25 -10.09 4.58
C ALA A 302 -23.72 -9.75 4.27
N SER A 303 -24.57 -9.71 5.30
CA SER A 303 -26.01 -9.44 5.14
C SER A 303 -26.41 -7.98 5.12
N THR A 304 -25.59 -7.07 5.67
CA THR A 304 -25.96 -5.66 5.82
C THR A 304 -25.79 -4.88 4.52
N SER A 305 -26.78 -4.05 4.18
CA SER A 305 -26.69 -3.02 3.15
C SER A 305 -26.27 -1.65 3.69
N ASN A 306 -26.20 -1.51 5.02
CA ASN A 306 -25.85 -0.27 5.70
C ASN A 306 -24.33 -0.05 5.74
N TYR A 307 -23.91 1.17 6.07
CA TYR A 307 -22.50 1.49 6.26
C TYR A 307 -21.99 0.92 7.57
N ILE A 308 -20.78 0.37 7.56
CA ILE A 308 -20.17 -0.22 8.75
C ILE A 308 -19.44 0.87 9.50
N HIS A 309 -19.77 1.03 10.79
CA HIS A 309 -19.15 2.00 11.68
C HIS A 309 -18.09 1.38 12.59
N ARG A 310 -18.33 0.14 13.06
CA ARG A 310 -17.47 -0.54 14.04
C ARG A 310 -17.43 -2.05 13.80
N TYR A 311 -16.30 -2.65 14.15
CA TYR A 311 -16.15 -4.11 14.28
C TYR A 311 -15.96 -4.57 15.73
N LEU A 312 -15.94 -3.63 16.69
CA LEU A 312 -15.87 -3.89 18.11
C LEU A 312 -16.96 -3.15 18.88
N ASN A 313 -17.63 -3.87 19.78
CA ASN A 313 -18.66 -3.32 20.68
C ASN A 313 -18.10 -2.84 22.03
N VAL A 314 -16.81 -2.55 22.08
CA VAL A 314 -16.06 -2.10 23.27
C VAL A 314 -15.17 -0.91 22.88
N PRO A 315 -14.99 0.10 23.74
CA PRO A 315 -14.07 1.20 23.47
C PRO A 315 -12.61 0.71 23.39
N LEU A 316 -11.81 1.39 22.58
CA LEU A 316 -10.38 1.11 22.44
C LEU A 316 -9.57 1.82 23.53
N TYR A 317 -8.42 1.26 23.90
CA TYR A 317 -7.52 1.91 24.84
C TYR A 317 -6.91 3.17 24.24
N TYR A 318 -6.90 4.25 25.01
CA TYR A 318 -6.38 5.55 24.58
C TYR A 318 -4.94 5.47 24.07
N TYR A 319 -4.07 4.71 24.75
CA TYR A 319 -2.69 4.50 24.30
C TYR A 319 -2.59 3.91 22.89
N TYR A 320 -3.50 2.99 22.53
CA TYR A 320 -3.55 2.42 21.19
C TYR A 320 -3.95 3.47 20.15
N ILE A 321 -4.98 4.27 20.46
CA ILE A 321 -5.45 5.37 19.61
C ILE A 321 -4.32 6.38 19.38
N SER A 322 -3.61 6.81 20.43
CA SER A 322 -2.47 7.73 20.30
C SER A 322 -1.40 7.20 19.35
N LYS A 323 -1.11 5.88 19.37
CA LYS A 323 -0.16 5.28 18.44
C LYS A 323 -0.64 5.23 17.00
N ILE A 324 -1.94 5.08 16.77
CA ILE A 324 -2.52 5.22 15.43
C ILE A 324 -2.40 6.66 14.93
N GLU A 325 -2.66 7.66 15.78
CA GLU A 325 -2.55 9.07 15.39
C GLU A 325 -1.10 9.50 15.11
N GLU A 326 -0.13 9.04 15.91
CA GLU A 326 1.30 9.25 15.64
C GLU A 326 1.70 8.67 14.28
N TYR A 327 1.26 7.45 13.98
CA TYR A 327 1.49 6.78 12.70
C TYR A 327 0.85 7.55 11.54
N ASN A 328 -0.42 7.95 11.71
CA ASN A 328 -1.17 8.70 10.70
C ASN A 328 -0.46 10.00 10.38
N ALA A 329 -0.01 10.76 11.40
CA ALA A 329 0.71 12.01 11.23
C ALA A 329 1.93 11.84 10.31
N ILE A 330 2.73 10.78 10.50
CA ILE A 330 3.97 10.61 9.75
C ILE A 330 3.72 10.24 8.29
N PHE A 331 2.85 9.27 8.02
CA PHE A 331 2.58 8.87 6.63
C PHE A 331 1.64 9.83 5.90
N GLY A 332 0.69 10.44 6.62
CA GLY A 332 -0.20 11.45 6.08
C GLY A 332 0.57 12.68 5.65
N GLN A 333 1.50 13.17 6.48
CA GLN A 333 2.37 14.30 6.11
C GLN A 333 3.22 13.98 4.88
N GLN A 334 3.85 12.80 4.83
CA GLN A 334 4.62 12.37 3.66
C GLN A 334 3.77 12.33 2.38
N GLN A 335 2.52 11.90 2.48
CA GLN A 335 1.59 11.84 1.36
C GLN A 335 1.20 13.25 0.88
N ILE A 336 0.85 14.15 1.80
CA ILE A 336 0.53 15.55 1.50
C ILE A 336 1.70 16.23 0.81
N GLU A 337 2.91 16.10 1.35
CA GLU A 337 4.13 16.69 0.76
C GLU A 337 4.40 16.17 -0.64
N ASN A 338 4.22 14.86 -0.87
CA ASN A 338 4.46 14.28 -2.18
C ASN A 338 3.41 14.73 -3.22
N ILE A 339 2.14 14.82 -2.82
CA ILE A 339 1.07 15.34 -3.68
C ILE A 339 1.35 16.81 -4.01
N HIS A 340 1.57 17.64 -2.99
CA HIS A 340 1.88 19.06 -3.15
C HIS A 340 3.07 19.28 -4.07
N TYR A 341 4.18 18.59 -3.82
CA TYR A 341 5.39 18.70 -4.64
C TYR A 341 5.15 18.33 -6.10
N THR A 342 4.30 17.33 -6.34
CA THR A 342 3.95 16.90 -7.70
C THR A 342 3.07 17.94 -8.40
N ILE A 343 2.05 18.49 -7.72
CA ILE A 343 1.22 19.58 -8.25
C ILE A 343 2.09 20.80 -8.57
N SER A 344 2.95 21.22 -7.64
CA SER A 344 3.88 22.32 -7.89
C SER A 344 4.75 22.04 -9.13
N LEU A 345 5.27 20.82 -9.29
CA LEU A 345 6.06 20.47 -10.47
C LEU A 345 5.26 20.53 -11.78
N ILE A 346 3.96 20.24 -11.75
CA ILE A 346 3.06 20.36 -12.91
C ILE A 346 2.92 21.84 -13.31
N GLU A 347 2.70 22.72 -12.34
CA GLU A 347 2.43 24.15 -12.56
C GLU A 347 3.68 24.97 -12.93
N HIS A 348 4.88 24.51 -12.58
CA HIS A 348 6.12 25.21 -12.87
C HIS A 348 6.43 25.25 -14.38
N LYS A 349 6.68 26.46 -14.92
CA LYS A 349 7.00 26.67 -16.35
C LYS A 349 8.36 26.10 -16.77
N TYR A 350 9.39 26.27 -15.95
CA TYR A 350 10.78 25.84 -16.23
C TYR A 350 11.15 24.58 -15.45
N LYS A 351 10.51 23.46 -15.80
CA LYS A 351 10.56 22.20 -15.03
C LYS A 351 11.53 21.15 -15.56
N GLN A 352 12.12 21.35 -16.74
CA GLN A 352 12.86 20.31 -17.45
C GLN A 352 14.12 19.85 -16.68
N ASP A 353 14.98 20.77 -16.25
CA ASP A 353 16.20 20.45 -15.49
C ASP A 353 15.87 19.74 -14.16
N LYS A 354 14.75 20.13 -13.53
CA LYS A 354 14.27 19.52 -12.29
C LYS A 354 13.80 18.08 -12.53
N ILE A 355 13.10 17.82 -13.63
CA ILE A 355 12.68 16.47 -14.03
C ILE A 355 13.90 15.58 -14.31
N GLU A 356 14.90 16.10 -15.04
CA GLU A 356 16.12 15.35 -15.36
C GLU A 356 16.92 14.98 -14.10
N ASN A 357 17.04 15.92 -13.16
CA ASN A 357 17.64 15.67 -11.86
C ASN A 357 16.86 14.63 -11.03
N LEU A 358 15.52 14.71 -11.03
CA LEU A 358 14.67 13.72 -10.35
C LEU A 358 14.86 12.32 -10.95
N ILE A 359 14.89 12.21 -12.28
CA ILE A 359 15.14 10.93 -12.96
C ILE A 359 16.50 10.37 -12.52
N LYS A 360 17.56 11.20 -12.54
CA LYS A 360 18.90 10.78 -12.11
C LYS A 360 18.94 10.26 -10.68
N MET A 361 18.35 10.99 -9.75
CA MET A 361 18.27 10.59 -8.34
C MET A 361 17.44 9.31 -8.15
N ASN A 362 16.31 9.19 -8.85
CA ASN A 362 15.43 8.03 -8.71
C ASN A 362 16.07 6.76 -9.28
N LEU A 363 16.85 6.84 -10.35
CA LEU A 363 17.59 5.70 -10.88
C LEU A 363 18.61 5.16 -9.87
N GLN A 364 19.34 6.05 -9.20
CA GLN A 364 20.26 5.65 -8.12
C GLN A 364 19.50 4.96 -6.97
N LYS A 365 18.37 5.53 -6.53
CA LYS A 365 17.53 4.93 -5.49
C LYS A 365 16.98 3.55 -5.89
N CYS A 366 16.53 3.39 -7.14
CA CYS A 366 16.04 2.12 -7.66
C CYS A 366 17.14 1.05 -7.71
N ILE A 367 18.36 1.42 -8.14
CA ILE A 367 19.52 0.50 -8.16
C ILE A 367 19.88 0.08 -6.73
N GLN A 368 19.96 1.04 -5.80
CA GLN A 368 20.23 0.75 -4.39
C GLN A 368 19.15 -0.15 -3.78
N TRP A 369 17.88 0.06 -4.14
CA TRP A 369 16.78 -0.81 -3.74
C TRP A 369 16.98 -2.23 -4.27
N CYS A 370 17.31 -2.39 -5.56
CA CYS A 370 17.55 -3.70 -6.16
C CYS A 370 18.73 -4.43 -5.48
N VAL A 371 19.84 -3.74 -5.24
CA VAL A 371 21.00 -4.29 -4.51
C VAL A 371 20.60 -4.73 -3.11
N LYS A 372 19.91 -3.87 -2.36
CA LYS A 372 19.48 -4.16 -0.98
C LYS A 372 18.56 -5.38 -0.88
N HIS A 373 17.72 -5.60 -1.89
CA HIS A 373 16.71 -6.65 -1.90
C HIS A 373 17.10 -7.86 -2.76
N ASN A 374 18.36 -7.94 -3.21
CA ASN A 374 18.90 -9.02 -4.04
C ASN A 374 18.08 -9.27 -5.32
N ILE A 375 17.69 -8.18 -5.99
CA ILE A 375 17.01 -8.23 -7.30
C ILE A 375 18.01 -7.87 -8.38
N GLU A 376 18.13 -8.72 -9.41
CA GLU A 376 18.95 -8.42 -10.58
C GLU A 376 18.48 -7.13 -11.27
N TYR A 377 19.43 -6.27 -11.63
CA TYR A 377 19.15 -4.99 -12.25
C TYR A 377 20.01 -4.74 -13.50
N ASN A 378 19.53 -3.87 -14.38
CA ASN A 378 20.22 -3.53 -15.62
C ASN A 378 21.36 -2.50 -15.36
N ASN A 379 22.61 -2.95 -15.34
CA ASN A 379 23.80 -2.10 -15.07
C ASN A 379 24.03 -0.96 -16.08
N ASN A 380 23.62 -1.11 -17.34
CA ASN A 380 23.83 -0.11 -18.40
C ASN A 380 22.87 1.11 -18.30
N MET A 381 22.26 1.31 -17.14
CA MET A 381 21.35 2.43 -16.84
C MET A 381 22.08 3.64 -16.24
N ASN A 382 23.40 3.56 -16.05
CA ASN A 382 24.21 4.67 -15.55
C ASN A 382 24.03 5.92 -16.43
N LEU A 383 23.72 7.03 -15.78
CA LEU A 383 23.80 8.37 -16.37
C LEU A 383 25.27 8.77 -16.48
N THR A 384 25.70 8.94 -17.74
CA THR A 384 26.91 9.62 -18.24
C THR A 384 28.28 9.03 -17.96
N ASN A 385 29.03 8.87 -19.06
CA ASN A 385 30.45 9.22 -19.22
C ASN A 385 31.01 10.01 -18.02
N ILE A 386 31.71 9.31 -17.14
CA ILE A 386 32.77 9.93 -16.35
C ILE A 386 33.99 9.87 -17.28
N TYR A 387 34.43 11.04 -17.71
CA TYR A 387 35.60 11.25 -18.54
C TYR A 387 36.75 10.31 -18.16
N SER A 388 37.03 9.32 -19.01
CA SER A 388 38.41 8.94 -19.28
C SER A 388 39.02 10.11 -20.04
N ILE A 389 39.74 10.97 -19.33
CA ILE A 389 40.66 11.91 -19.96
C ILE A 389 41.80 11.05 -20.51
N ASP A 390 41.65 10.61 -21.75
CA ASP A 390 42.80 10.34 -22.59
C ASP A 390 43.40 11.71 -22.94
N THR A 391 44.63 11.90 -22.50
CA THR A 391 45.46 13.06 -22.75
C THR A 391 45.59 13.30 -24.25
N VAL A 392 45.06 14.41 -24.74
CA VAL A 392 45.40 14.96 -26.06
C VAL A 392 45.82 16.41 -25.86
N ASP A 393 47.06 16.68 -26.24
CA ASP A 393 47.75 17.97 -26.16
C ASP A 393 47.00 19.07 -26.91
N ILE A 394 46.87 20.25 -26.28
CA ILE A 394 46.42 21.48 -26.92
C ILE A 394 47.61 22.45 -27.01
N PRO A 395 47.98 22.95 -28.21
CA PRO A 395 48.93 24.04 -28.34
C PRO A 395 48.27 25.39 -28.01
N SER A 396 49.02 26.19 -27.25
CA SER A 396 48.80 27.58 -26.91
C SER A 396 48.67 28.50 -28.13
N ASN A 397 47.65 29.36 -28.13
CA ASN A 397 47.71 30.82 -28.36
C ASN A 397 46.33 31.33 -28.76
N TYR A 398 45.79 32.32 -28.05
CA TYR A 398 45.40 33.64 -28.57
C TYR A 398 44.82 34.50 -27.44
N ILE A 399 45.44 35.67 -27.28
CA ILE A 399 45.14 36.79 -26.38
C ILE A 399 44.13 37.71 -27.08
N TYR A 400 43.25 38.39 -26.32
CA TYR A 400 42.77 39.80 -26.45
C TYR A 400 41.58 39.96 -25.47
N GLU A 401 41.77 40.62 -24.33
CA GLU A 401 41.62 42.07 -24.00
C GLU A 401 40.20 42.51 -23.60
N ASP A 402 40.22 43.22 -22.47
CA ASP A 402 39.24 43.99 -21.68
C ASP A 402 38.07 44.70 -22.39
N ASP A 403 36.91 44.77 -21.73
CA ASP A 403 36.39 46.05 -21.17
C ASP A 403 35.03 45.91 -20.43
N VAL A 404 35.06 46.30 -19.14
CA VAL A 404 34.18 47.16 -18.30
C VAL A 404 32.62 47.01 -18.33
N PRO A 405 31.94 47.07 -17.14
CA PRO A 405 30.58 46.57 -16.91
C PRO A 405 29.50 47.68 -16.88
N PRO A 406 28.19 47.31 -16.83
CA PRO A 406 27.21 48.18 -16.20
C PRO A 406 26.28 47.49 -15.19
N GLN A 407 26.30 48.11 -14.00
CA GLN A 407 25.16 48.66 -13.24
C GLN A 407 24.08 47.76 -12.61
N ILE A 408 24.01 47.99 -11.30
CA ILE A 408 23.03 47.61 -10.28
C ILE A 408 21.66 48.23 -10.59
N TYR A 409 20.60 47.44 -10.46
CA TYR A 409 19.22 47.92 -10.30
C TYR A 409 18.61 47.31 -9.03
N GLU A 410 18.21 48.19 -8.11
CA GLU A 410 17.40 47.86 -6.93
C GLU A 410 15.97 47.46 -7.34
N PRO A 411 15.30 46.56 -6.60
CA PRO A 411 13.93 46.17 -6.88
C PRO A 411 12.92 47.18 -6.29
N PHE A 412 12.02 47.66 -7.15
CA PHE A 412 10.80 48.36 -6.78
C PHE A 412 9.89 47.43 -5.95
N ILE A 413 9.46 47.93 -4.80
CA ILE A 413 8.39 47.39 -3.95
C ILE A 413 7.09 48.01 -4.46
N ASP A 414 6.15 47.19 -4.95
CA ASP A 414 4.77 47.58 -5.18
C ASP A 414 3.84 46.74 -4.31
N ASP A 415 2.92 47.45 -3.67
CA ASP A 415 1.95 47.03 -2.67
C ASP A 415 0.98 45.94 -3.15
N LEU A 416 0.82 44.89 -2.34
CA LEU A 416 -0.27 43.91 -2.47
C LEU A 416 -1.46 44.34 -1.60
N PRO A 417 -2.71 44.35 -2.13
CA PRO A 417 -3.89 44.70 -1.35
C PRO A 417 -4.34 43.56 -0.41
N ILE A 418 -4.65 43.94 0.82
CA ILE A 418 -5.22 43.11 1.90
C ILE A 418 -6.71 42.82 1.58
N PRO A 419 -7.17 41.56 1.61
CA PRO A 419 -8.59 41.24 1.47
C PRO A 419 -9.36 41.48 2.80
N PRO A 420 -10.63 41.94 2.74
CA PRO A 420 -11.38 42.34 3.92
C PRO A 420 -11.87 41.15 4.76
N SER A 421 -11.72 41.28 6.07
CA SER A 421 -12.26 40.40 7.11
C SER A 421 -13.77 40.57 7.26
N THR A 422 -14.54 39.50 7.05
CA THR A 422 -15.96 39.44 7.43
C THR A 422 -16.12 38.62 8.71
N ILE A 423 -16.41 39.33 9.80
CA ILE A 423 -16.85 38.79 11.09
C ILE A 423 -18.40 38.73 11.04
N PRO A 424 -19.04 37.59 11.32
CA PRO A 424 -20.48 37.56 11.57
C PRO A 424 -20.76 37.92 13.04
N THR A 425 -21.45 39.04 13.24
CA THR A 425 -22.07 39.42 14.51
C THR A 425 -23.24 38.51 14.83
N SER A 426 -23.19 37.81 15.96
CA SER A 426 -24.32 37.12 16.57
C SER A 426 -25.18 38.11 17.36
N ASN A 427 -26.41 38.35 16.91
CA ASN A 427 -27.45 39.00 17.71
C ASN A 427 -28.07 37.95 18.65
N CYS A 428 -27.90 38.16 19.96
CA CYS A 428 -28.74 37.58 20.99
C CYS A 428 -29.87 38.57 21.32
N GLU A 429 -31.11 38.15 21.15
CA GLU A 429 -32.26 38.74 21.84
C GLU A 429 -33.10 37.61 22.48
N ILE A 430 -33.10 37.67 23.82
CA ILE A 430 -34.07 37.25 24.85
C ILE A 430 -34.63 35.82 24.81
#